data_AF-D3FYL1-F1
#
_entry.id   AF-D3FYL1-F1
#
_cell.length_a   1.000
_cell.length_b   1.000
_cell.length_c   1.000
_cell.angle_alpha   90.00
_cell.angle_beta   90.00
_cell.angle_gamma   90.00
#
_symmetry.space_group_name_H-M   'P 1'
#
loop_
_entity.id
_entity.type
_entity.pdbx_description
1 polymer ?
#
loop_
_entity_poly.entity_id
_entity_poly.type
_entity_poly.pdbx_seq_one_letter_code
_entity_poly.pdbx_strand_id
1 'polypeptide(L)'
;MFNGNKLVLILPAILMAIMFWGGYHFLGENETLTHEQLKEETGLVAEADDTGDGWLVNINWEWASMPDGGLYGEDYVSVAVLDEEGHAREDITFTDMKLELVYGDEVIYETEGEAVSNGVIFAYPNEIQEHQSLGNNGQAVVRLNGDEINKEDISIRMLHTWVNHSPLTKEDALFSNPDFSGAANVPYWVKEETPAQQQSRQ
;
A
#
# COMPACT_ATOMS: atom_id res chain seq x y z
N MET A 1 40.13 1.76 -54.68
CA MET A 1 39.77 3.18 -54.58
C MET A 1 38.24 3.23 -54.52
N PHE A 2 37.66 3.35 -53.32
CA PHE A 2 36.20 3.28 -53.12
C PHE A 2 35.50 4.54 -53.69
N ASN A 3 35.45 4.66 -55.02
CA ASN A 3 34.59 5.61 -55.74
C ASN A 3 33.24 4.95 -56.01
N GLY A 4 32.55 4.54 -54.94
CA GLY A 4 31.30 3.80 -55.03
C GLY A 4 30.46 3.98 -53.76
N ASN A 5 29.56 4.94 -53.84
CA ASN A 5 28.38 5.13 -52.97
C ASN A 5 28.64 5.36 -51.46
N LYS A 6 29.09 6.58 -51.11
CA LYS A 6 29.21 7.08 -49.73
C LYS A 6 27.94 6.88 -48.88
N LEU A 7 26.77 6.82 -49.53
CA LEU A 7 25.48 6.51 -48.92
C LEU A 7 25.45 5.18 -48.13
N VAL A 8 26.19 4.17 -48.59
CA VAL A 8 26.26 2.85 -47.94
C VAL A 8 26.96 2.91 -46.59
N LEU A 9 27.81 3.91 -46.35
CA LEU A 9 28.47 4.14 -45.06
C LEU A 9 27.70 5.13 -44.17
N ILE A 10 26.98 6.08 -44.78
CA ILE A 10 26.23 7.12 -44.07
C ILE A 10 24.96 6.54 -43.44
N LEU A 11 24.23 5.69 -44.15
CA LEU A 11 22.98 5.10 -43.67
C LEU A 11 23.14 4.27 -42.38
N PRO A 12 24.12 3.34 -42.30
CA PRO A 12 24.38 2.61 -41.05
C PRO A 12 24.81 3.52 -39.89
N ALA A 13 25.58 4.57 -40.17
CA ALA A 13 26.00 5.52 -39.14
C ALA A 13 24.82 6.33 -38.57
N ILE A 14 23.88 6.77 -39.41
CA ILE A 14 22.64 7.43 -38.98
C ILE A 14 21.77 6.45 -38.18
N LEU A 15 21.65 5.21 -38.63
CA LEU A 15 20.90 4.18 -37.91
C LEU A 15 21.50 3.93 -36.52
N MET A 16 22.82 3.82 -36.42
CA MET A 16 23.52 3.69 -35.14
C MET A 16 23.27 4.90 -34.23
N ALA A 17 23.29 6.13 -34.78
CA ALA A 17 23.00 7.34 -34.00
C ALA A 17 21.55 7.37 -33.49
N ILE A 18 20.58 6.96 -34.30
CA ILE A 18 19.16 6.87 -33.91
C ILE A 18 18.96 5.77 -32.86
N MET A 19 19.55 4.59 -33.04
CA MET A 19 19.47 3.51 -32.05
C MET A 19 20.14 3.91 -30.74
N PHE A 20 21.26 4.65 -30.79
CA PHE A 20 21.93 5.14 -29.59
C PHE A 20 21.09 6.19 -28.87
N TRP A 21 20.53 7.16 -29.59
CA TRP A 21 19.69 8.19 -29.00
C TRP A 21 18.37 7.63 -28.45
N GLY A 22 17.72 6.75 -29.21
CA GLY A 22 16.51 6.04 -28.77
C GLY A 22 16.78 5.11 -27.60
N GLY A 23 17.88 4.36 -27.63
CA GLY A 23 18.30 3.50 -26.52
C GLY A 23 18.65 4.30 -25.25
N TYR A 24 19.32 5.44 -25.38
CA TYR A 24 19.66 6.30 -24.25
C TYR A 24 18.41 6.90 -23.60
N HIS A 25 17.45 7.39 -24.39
CA HIS A 25 16.17 7.89 -23.86
C HIS A 25 15.32 6.77 -23.26
N PHE A 26 15.23 5.63 -23.93
CA PHE A 26 14.48 4.47 -23.45
C PHE A 26 15.05 3.92 -22.13
N LEU A 27 16.38 3.89 -21.98
CA LEU A 27 17.02 3.48 -20.72
C LEU A 27 16.91 4.54 -19.62
N GLY A 28 16.76 5.82 -19.98
CA GLY A 28 16.50 6.90 -19.03
C GLY A 28 15.07 6.91 -18.49
N GLU A 29 14.13 6.25 -19.19
CA GLU A 29 12.71 6.11 -18.81
C GLU A 29 12.41 4.85 -17.98
N ASN A 30 13.42 4.06 -17.57
CA ASN A 30 13.26 3.21 -16.39
C ASN A 30 13.25 4.14 -15.15
N GLU A 31 12.23 5.01 -15.08
CA GLU A 31 11.98 5.87 -13.93
C GLU A 31 11.68 4.94 -12.76
N THR A 32 12.72 4.72 -11.94
CA THR A 32 12.56 4.10 -10.63
C THR A 32 11.64 5.01 -9.82
N LEU A 33 10.48 4.46 -9.46
CA LEU A 33 9.47 5.16 -8.70
C LEU A 33 9.99 5.46 -7.29
N THR A 34 9.86 6.68 -6.78
CA THR A 34 10.24 6.99 -5.39
C THR A 34 9.20 6.45 -4.40
N HIS A 35 9.58 6.32 -3.12
CA HIS A 35 8.63 5.94 -2.08
C HIS A 35 7.44 6.90 -1.96
N GLU A 36 7.65 8.19 -2.21
CA GLU A 36 6.58 9.18 -2.22
C GLU A 36 5.62 8.99 -3.40
N GLN A 37 6.15 8.64 -4.57
CA GLN A 37 5.35 8.32 -5.75
C GLN A 37 4.58 6.99 -5.58
N LEU A 38 5.10 6.06 -4.77
CA LEU A 38 4.44 4.79 -4.47
C LEU A 38 3.03 4.98 -3.91
N LYS A 39 2.83 6.02 -3.10
CA LYS A 39 1.51 6.35 -2.54
C LYS A 39 0.43 6.46 -3.62
N GLU A 40 0.76 7.02 -4.78
CA GLU A 40 -0.21 7.21 -5.88
C GLU A 40 -0.47 5.91 -6.62
N GLU A 41 0.57 5.08 -6.81
CA GLU A 41 0.49 3.80 -7.51
C GLU A 41 -0.05 2.64 -6.66
N THR A 42 -0.05 2.76 -5.32
CA THR A 42 -0.64 1.77 -4.43
C THR A 42 -2.16 1.76 -4.61
N GLY A 43 -2.70 0.67 -5.16
CA GLY A 43 -4.12 0.43 -5.24
C GLY A 43 -4.63 -0.06 -3.89
N LEU A 44 -5.15 0.83 -3.05
CA LEU A 44 -5.85 0.49 -1.81
C LEU A 44 -7.36 0.47 -2.10
N VAL A 45 -8.02 -0.65 -1.86
CA VAL A 45 -9.46 -0.82 -2.09
C VAL A 45 -10.09 -1.40 -0.84
N ALA A 46 -11.16 -0.77 -0.37
CA ALA A 46 -11.97 -1.28 0.72
C ALA A 46 -13.41 -1.51 0.25
N GLU A 47 -14.00 -2.62 0.68
CA GLU A 47 -15.42 -2.95 0.53
C GLU A 47 -16.01 -3.19 1.91
N ALA A 48 -17.23 -2.73 2.13
CA ALA A 48 -17.94 -2.98 3.39
C ALA A 48 -19.34 -3.51 3.11
N ASP A 49 -19.65 -4.64 3.74
CA ASP A 49 -20.91 -5.35 3.62
C ASP A 49 -21.68 -5.30 4.94
N ASP A 50 -22.94 -4.90 4.89
CA ASP A 50 -23.84 -4.91 6.03
C ASP A 50 -24.21 -6.37 6.38
N THR A 51 -23.94 -6.76 7.62
CA THR A 51 -24.20 -8.10 8.14
C THR A 51 -25.45 -8.18 9.02
N GLY A 52 -26.17 -7.08 9.18
CA GLY A 52 -27.37 -6.94 10.02
C GLY A 52 -27.06 -6.53 11.47
N ASP A 53 -25.96 -7.03 12.03
CA ASP A 53 -25.50 -6.72 13.39
C ASP A 53 -24.26 -5.79 13.39
N GLY A 54 -23.82 -5.35 12.21
CA GLY A 54 -22.58 -4.60 12.00
C GLY A 54 -22.07 -4.70 10.57
N TRP A 55 -20.81 -4.34 10.34
CA TRP A 55 -20.18 -4.33 9.01
C TRP A 55 -19.06 -5.35 8.92
N LEU A 56 -18.95 -6.03 7.78
CA LEU A 56 -17.77 -6.78 7.39
C LEU A 56 -16.97 -5.94 6.40
N VAL A 57 -15.77 -5.52 6.81
CA VAL A 57 -14.88 -4.71 5.98
C VAL A 57 -13.78 -5.59 5.41
N ASN A 58 -13.68 -5.61 4.09
CA ASN A 58 -12.65 -6.30 3.33
C ASN A 58 -11.73 -5.25 2.70
N ILE A 59 -10.44 -5.33 3.00
CA ILE A 59 -9.41 -4.40 2.56
C ILE A 59 -8.45 -5.17 1.69
N ASN A 60 -8.09 -4.63 0.54
CA ASN A 60 -7.09 -5.18 -0.35
C ASN A 60 -6.14 -4.07 -0.75
N TRP A 61 -4.85 -4.38 -0.83
CA TRP A 61 -3.89 -3.47 -1.42
C TRP A 61 -2.92 -4.20 -2.33
N GLU A 62 -2.51 -3.50 -3.38
CA GLU A 62 -1.45 -3.96 -4.25
C GLU A 62 -0.61 -2.80 -4.79
N TRP A 63 0.68 -3.05 -5.00
CA TRP A 63 1.52 -2.23 -5.87
C TRP A 63 2.47 -3.13 -6.66
N ALA A 64 2.64 -2.81 -7.95
CA ALA A 64 3.42 -3.63 -8.88
C ALA A 64 4.91 -3.24 -8.93
N SER A 65 5.20 -1.96 -8.65
CA SER A 65 6.53 -1.39 -8.83
C SER A 65 7.29 -1.34 -7.51
N MET A 66 8.54 -1.81 -7.52
CA MET A 66 9.44 -1.64 -6.39
C MET A 66 9.98 -0.20 -6.37
N PRO A 67 9.87 0.52 -5.24
CA PRO A 67 10.41 1.87 -5.14
C PRO A 67 11.94 1.88 -5.14
N ASP A 68 12.53 3.00 -5.56
CA ASP A 68 13.96 3.26 -5.41
C ASP A 68 14.35 3.26 -3.93
N GLY A 69 15.47 2.63 -3.61
CA GLY A 69 15.90 2.40 -2.23
C GLY A 69 15.53 1.02 -1.68
N GLY A 70 14.52 0.33 -2.21
CA GLY A 70 14.09 -1.01 -1.76
C GLY A 70 13.03 -0.97 -0.65
N LEU A 71 12.70 -2.12 -0.07
CA LEU A 71 11.68 -2.24 0.99
C LEU A 71 12.35 -2.62 2.32
N TYR A 72 12.10 -1.84 3.37
CA TYR A 72 12.62 -2.10 4.71
C TYR A 72 11.61 -1.72 5.79
N GLY A 73 11.38 -2.64 6.72
CA GLY A 73 10.67 -2.39 7.96
C GLY A 73 9.28 -3.00 7.99
N GLU A 74 8.38 -2.31 8.66
CA GLU A 74 6.99 -2.72 8.84
C GLU A 74 6.07 -1.61 8.33
N ASP A 75 5.02 -2.05 7.66
CA ASP A 75 3.92 -1.19 7.26
C ASP A 75 2.67 -1.53 8.06
N TYR A 76 1.68 -0.64 7.99
CA TYR A 76 0.49 -0.73 8.81
C TYR A 76 -0.77 -0.44 8.01
N VAL A 77 -1.82 -1.19 8.29
CA VAL A 77 -3.19 -0.89 7.84
C VAL A 77 -4.06 -0.76 9.06
N SER A 78 -4.97 0.20 9.07
CA SER A 78 -5.89 0.43 10.17
C SER A 78 -7.32 0.60 9.69
N VAL A 79 -8.25 0.32 10.60
CA VAL A 79 -9.68 0.59 10.44
C VAL A 79 -10.17 1.32 11.66
N ALA A 80 -10.87 2.44 11.43
CA ALA A 80 -11.56 3.22 12.44
C ALA A 80 -12.97 3.57 11.94
N VAL A 81 -13.86 3.90 12.86
CA VAL A 81 -15.17 4.49 12.54
C VAL A 81 -15.17 5.92 13.06
N LEU A 82 -15.54 6.86 12.22
CA LEU A 82 -15.58 8.28 12.55
C LEU A 82 -16.98 8.69 13.05
N ASP A 83 -17.05 9.73 13.86
CA ASP A 83 -18.30 10.43 14.17
C ASP A 83 -18.57 11.58 13.18
N GLU A 84 -19.70 12.27 13.34
CA GLU A 84 -20.06 13.41 12.49
C GLU A 84 -19.06 14.58 12.56
N GLU A 85 -18.25 14.65 13.62
CA GLU A 85 -17.21 15.66 13.83
C GLU A 85 -15.85 15.21 13.23
N GLY A 86 -15.76 13.98 12.73
CA GLY A 86 -14.54 13.39 12.15
C GLY A 86 -13.58 12.81 13.20
N HIS A 87 -14.00 12.62 14.45
CA HIS A 87 -13.22 11.94 15.47
C HIS A 87 -13.48 10.44 15.44
N ALA A 88 -12.47 9.63 15.75
CA ALA A 88 -12.65 8.19 15.83
C ALA A 88 -13.49 7.81 17.07
N ARG A 89 -14.50 6.98 16.83
CA ARG A 89 -15.39 6.41 17.84
C ARG A 89 -14.68 5.34 18.65
N GLU A 90 -14.85 5.39 19.98
CA GLU A 90 -14.30 4.41 20.92
C GLU A 90 -15.31 3.36 21.37
N ASP A 91 -16.58 3.48 20.97
CA ASP A 91 -17.67 2.57 21.33
C ASP A 91 -17.85 1.39 20.36
N ILE A 92 -16.97 1.28 19.35
CA ILE A 92 -17.02 0.22 18.34
C ILE A 92 -16.26 -1.02 18.79
N THR A 93 -16.87 -2.18 18.58
CA THR A 93 -16.25 -3.48 18.83
C THR A 93 -15.71 -4.09 17.54
N PHE A 94 -14.41 -4.35 17.51
CA PHE A 94 -13.71 -4.99 16.39
C PHE A 94 -13.53 -6.49 16.66
N THR A 95 -13.89 -7.33 15.69
CA THR A 95 -13.82 -8.80 15.74
C THR A 95 -13.35 -9.35 14.39
N ASP A 96 -13.00 -10.64 14.32
CA ASP A 96 -12.54 -11.28 13.07
C ASP A 96 -11.40 -10.52 12.37
N MET A 97 -10.45 -9.97 13.14
CA MET A 97 -9.36 -9.11 12.67
C MET A 97 -8.22 -9.95 12.09
N LYS A 98 -8.23 -10.19 10.78
CA LYS A 98 -7.22 -11.00 10.10
C LYS A 98 -6.53 -10.24 8.98
N LEU A 99 -5.21 -10.36 8.86
CA LEU A 99 -4.44 -9.87 7.71
C LEU A 99 -3.63 -11.01 7.11
N GLU A 100 -3.60 -11.06 5.77
CA GLU A 100 -2.81 -12.01 4.98
C GLU A 100 -2.01 -11.25 3.92
N LEU A 101 -0.74 -11.61 3.74
CA LEU A 101 0.04 -11.23 2.56
C LEU A 101 0.04 -12.38 1.57
N VAL A 102 -0.06 -12.06 0.29
CA VAL A 102 -0.26 -13.05 -0.77
C VAL A 102 0.81 -12.93 -1.85
N TYR A 103 1.30 -14.06 -2.34
CA TYR A 103 2.16 -14.14 -3.52
C TYR A 103 1.62 -15.17 -4.51
N GLY A 104 1.12 -14.70 -5.65
CA GLY A 104 0.36 -15.54 -6.56
C GLY A 104 -0.96 -15.98 -5.89
N ASP A 105 -1.12 -17.28 -5.67
CA ASP A 105 -2.29 -17.88 -5.01
C ASP A 105 -1.97 -18.40 -3.59
N GLU A 106 -0.80 -18.07 -3.04
CA GLU A 106 -0.32 -18.58 -1.75
C GLU A 106 -0.27 -17.47 -0.69
N VAL A 107 -0.79 -17.77 0.51
CA VAL A 107 -0.64 -16.93 1.69
C VAL A 107 0.75 -17.16 2.27
N ILE A 108 1.54 -16.10 2.33
CA ILE A 108 2.97 -16.15 2.70
C ILE A 108 3.23 -15.56 4.09
N TYR A 109 2.27 -14.80 4.60
CA TYR A 109 2.29 -14.22 5.93
C TYR A 109 0.84 -14.05 6.40
N GLU A 110 0.61 -14.31 7.68
CA GLU A 110 -0.70 -14.16 8.34
C GLU A 110 -0.48 -13.56 9.72
N THR A 111 -1.34 -12.62 10.09
CA THR A 111 -1.35 -12.01 11.43
C THR A 111 -2.75 -11.57 11.83
N GLU A 112 -2.92 -11.31 13.13
CA GLU A 112 -4.15 -10.74 13.68
C GLU A 112 -3.97 -9.22 13.90
N GLY A 113 -5.07 -8.49 13.78
CA GLY A 113 -5.11 -7.06 14.10
C GLY A 113 -5.06 -6.80 15.60
N GLU A 114 -4.45 -5.70 15.99
CA GLU A 114 -4.42 -5.23 17.37
C GLU A 114 -5.46 -4.13 17.58
N ALA A 115 -6.43 -4.38 18.45
CA ALA A 115 -7.43 -3.39 18.82
C ALA A 115 -6.81 -2.31 19.72
N VAL A 116 -7.02 -1.06 19.33
CA VAL A 116 -6.65 0.14 20.09
C VAL A 116 -7.93 0.88 20.51
N SER A 117 -7.83 1.96 21.29
CA SER A 117 -9.02 2.64 21.82
C SER A 117 -9.97 3.15 20.73
N ASN A 118 -9.42 3.52 19.57
CA ASN A 118 -10.15 4.19 18.50
C ASN A 118 -10.15 3.42 17.16
N GLY A 119 -9.84 2.12 17.17
CA GLY A 119 -9.78 1.32 15.95
C GLY A 119 -9.05 -0.01 16.08
N VAL A 120 -8.67 -0.58 14.95
CA VAL A 120 -7.74 -1.72 14.85
C VAL A 120 -6.54 -1.32 14.00
N ILE A 121 -5.36 -1.80 14.36
CA ILE A 121 -4.12 -1.65 13.60
C ILE A 121 -3.52 -3.02 13.31
N PHE A 122 -3.29 -3.29 12.04
CA PHE A 122 -2.53 -4.43 11.56
C PHE A 122 -1.11 -3.98 11.23
N ALA A 123 -0.12 -4.75 11.65
CA ALA A 123 1.28 -4.54 11.28
C ALA A 123 1.74 -5.71 10.41
N TYR A 124 2.48 -5.45 9.35
CA TYR A 124 2.97 -6.48 8.45
C TYR A 124 4.36 -6.12 7.90
N PRO A 125 5.18 -7.12 7.54
CA PRO A 125 6.52 -6.89 7.02
C PRO A 125 6.46 -6.25 5.62
N ASN A 126 7.32 -5.26 5.41
CA ASN A 126 7.56 -4.62 4.13
C ASN A 126 9.05 -4.73 3.79
N GLU A 127 9.46 -5.91 3.31
CA GLU A 127 10.85 -6.24 3.04
C GLU A 127 10.98 -7.29 1.93
N ILE A 128 12.21 -7.52 1.47
CA ILE A 128 12.51 -8.57 0.49
C ILE A 128 13.14 -9.76 1.24
N GLN A 129 12.45 -10.89 1.27
CA GLN A 129 12.93 -12.13 1.86
C GLN A 129 13.13 -13.18 0.76
N GLU A 130 14.34 -13.73 0.62
CA GLU A 130 14.63 -14.83 -0.35
C GLU A 130 14.17 -14.57 -1.80
N HIS A 131 14.33 -13.34 -2.31
CA HIS A 131 13.85 -12.88 -3.63
C HIS A 131 12.33 -12.69 -3.76
N GLN A 132 11.60 -12.80 -2.65
CA GLN A 132 10.18 -12.52 -2.56
C GLN A 132 9.96 -11.17 -1.89
N SER A 133 9.16 -10.31 -2.52
CA SER A 133 8.71 -9.05 -1.92
C SER A 133 7.56 -9.36 -0.95
N LEU A 134 7.67 -8.89 0.28
CA LEU A 134 6.60 -8.89 1.28
C LEU A 134 5.98 -7.49 1.34
N GLY A 135 4.69 -7.42 1.66
CA GLY A 135 3.97 -6.18 1.92
C GLY A 135 3.33 -5.55 0.69
N ASN A 136 3.77 -5.88 -0.53
CA ASN A 136 3.26 -5.28 -1.77
C ASN A 136 1.92 -5.82 -2.27
N ASN A 137 1.44 -6.93 -1.70
CA ASN A 137 0.12 -7.48 -1.99
C ASN A 137 -0.43 -8.12 -0.71
N GLY A 138 -1.57 -7.64 -0.26
CA GLY A 138 -2.21 -8.20 0.92
C GLY A 138 -3.68 -7.86 1.02
N GLN A 139 -4.31 -8.55 1.95
CA GLN A 139 -5.71 -8.43 2.27
C GLN A 139 -5.92 -8.43 3.78
N ALA A 140 -6.89 -7.67 4.25
CA ALA A 140 -7.31 -7.67 5.63
C ALA A 140 -8.84 -7.71 5.74
N VAL A 141 -9.32 -8.41 6.76
CA VAL A 141 -10.74 -8.54 7.07
C VAL A 141 -10.94 -8.09 8.51
N VAL A 142 -11.99 -7.30 8.74
CA VAL A 142 -12.44 -6.95 10.09
C VAL A 142 -13.96 -6.87 10.14
N ARG A 143 -14.53 -7.39 11.22
CA ARG A 143 -15.94 -7.21 11.57
C ARG A 143 -16.09 -6.11 12.61
N LEU A 144 -16.90 -5.11 12.28
CA LEU A 144 -17.24 -3.96 13.11
C LEU A 144 -18.65 -4.15 13.68
N ASN A 145 -18.83 -4.01 14.99
CA ASN A 145 -20.14 -4.00 15.62
C ASN A 145 -20.28 -2.76 16.49
N GLY A 146 -21.44 -2.11 16.44
CA GLY A 146 -21.73 -0.89 17.17
C GLY A 146 -23.01 -0.24 16.64
N ASP A 147 -23.54 0.71 17.40
CA ASP A 147 -24.79 1.38 17.04
C ASP A 147 -24.54 2.43 15.94
N GLU A 148 -25.48 2.51 14.98
CA GLU A 148 -25.54 3.58 13.97
C GLU A 148 -24.24 3.80 13.17
N ILE A 149 -23.53 2.72 12.82
CA ILE A 149 -22.37 2.81 11.92
C ILE A 149 -22.87 2.97 10.48
N ASN A 150 -22.60 4.11 9.84
CA ASN A 150 -22.76 4.20 8.38
C ASN A 150 -21.45 3.80 7.70
N LYS A 151 -21.58 3.32 6.47
CA LYS A 151 -20.43 2.90 5.67
C LYS A 151 -19.46 4.05 5.41
N GLU A 152 -20.00 5.24 5.20
CA GLU A 152 -19.26 6.47 4.93
C GLU A 152 -18.41 6.91 6.14
N ASP A 153 -18.74 6.43 7.33
CA ASP A 153 -18.03 6.73 8.57
C ASP A 153 -16.82 5.79 8.77
N ILE A 154 -16.71 4.71 8.00
CA ILE A 154 -15.60 3.77 8.09
C ILE A 154 -14.38 4.34 7.35
N SER A 155 -13.28 4.54 8.07
CA SER A 155 -12.00 5.02 7.53
C SER A 155 -10.98 3.90 7.54
N ILE A 156 -10.40 3.61 6.37
CA ILE A 156 -9.25 2.72 6.22
C ILE A 156 -8.03 3.58 5.97
N ARG A 157 -6.94 3.32 6.71
CA ARG A 157 -5.67 4.01 6.47
C ARG A 157 -4.53 3.02 6.30
N MET A 158 -3.66 3.30 5.35
CA MET A 158 -2.41 2.58 5.14
C MET A 158 -1.26 3.52 5.44
N LEU A 159 -0.38 3.11 6.36
CA LEU A 159 0.87 3.78 6.67
C LEU A 159 2.02 2.96 6.10
N HIS A 160 2.82 3.58 5.25
CA HIS A 160 4.01 2.98 4.67
C HIS A 160 5.26 3.65 5.19
N THR A 161 6.28 2.85 5.48
CA THR A 161 7.63 3.28 5.84
C THR A 161 8.67 2.64 4.94
N TRP A 162 9.87 3.21 4.90
CA TRP A 162 10.93 2.72 4.01
C TRP A 162 12.35 2.87 4.56
N VAL A 163 12.45 2.90 5.89
CA VAL A 163 13.72 2.85 6.60
C VAL A 163 13.58 1.88 7.74
N ASN A 164 14.68 1.26 8.16
CA ASN A 164 14.67 0.47 9.38
C ASN A 164 14.35 1.37 10.59
N HIS A 165 13.30 1.03 11.34
CA HIS A 165 12.82 1.78 12.49
C HIS A 165 12.35 0.84 13.60
N SER A 166 12.20 1.37 14.82
CA SER A 166 11.52 0.63 15.89
C SER A 166 10.01 0.56 15.59
N PRO A 167 9.29 -0.50 15.99
CA PRO A 167 7.86 -0.64 15.69
C PRO A 167 7.01 0.57 16.11
N LEU A 168 5.90 0.77 15.39
CA LEU A 168 4.91 1.78 15.71
C LEU A 168 4.32 1.55 17.11
N THR A 169 4.23 2.62 17.89
CA THR A 169 3.44 2.70 19.10
C THR A 169 1.96 2.73 18.70
N LYS A 170 1.30 1.57 18.75
CA LYS A 170 -0.08 1.39 18.31
C LYS A 170 -1.09 1.96 19.32
N GLU A 171 -1.24 3.27 19.30
CA GLU A 171 -2.19 3.98 20.19
C GLU A 171 -3.30 4.72 19.41
N ASP A 172 -3.08 5.04 18.13
CA ASP A 172 -4.01 5.80 17.29
C ASP A 172 -4.19 5.13 15.92
N ALA A 173 -5.37 4.56 15.68
CA ALA A 173 -5.74 3.95 14.40
C ALA A 173 -5.86 4.97 13.26
N LEU A 174 -6.00 6.28 13.57
CA LEU A 174 -6.03 7.31 12.54
C LEU A 174 -4.62 7.72 12.07
N PHE A 175 -3.55 7.26 12.72
CA PHE A 175 -2.18 7.66 12.40
C PHE A 175 -2.00 9.20 12.36
N SER A 176 -2.67 9.92 13.25
CA SER A 176 -2.65 11.40 13.27
C SER A 176 -1.27 11.94 13.62
N ASN A 177 -0.55 11.21 14.48
CA ASN A 177 0.84 11.50 14.85
C ASN A 177 1.58 10.17 15.11
N PRO A 178 2.03 9.46 14.06
CA PRO A 178 2.71 8.18 14.20
C PRO A 178 3.97 8.31 15.05
N ASP A 179 4.09 7.50 16.10
CA ASP A 179 5.29 7.39 16.93
C ASP A 179 5.94 6.02 16.75
N PHE A 180 7.22 5.99 16.43
CA PHE A 180 7.97 4.77 16.16
C PHE A 180 8.86 4.42 17.36
N SER A 181 8.27 4.34 18.55
CA SER A 181 8.96 3.98 19.81
C SER A 181 10.27 4.76 20.04
N GLY A 182 10.27 6.07 19.78
CA GLY A 182 11.43 6.95 19.94
C GLY A 182 12.41 6.99 18.76
N ALA A 183 12.13 6.31 17.65
CA ALA A 183 12.87 6.53 16.40
C ALA A 183 12.49 7.91 15.81
N ALA A 184 13.48 8.77 15.64
CA ALA A 184 13.28 10.12 15.11
C ALA A 184 13.38 10.16 13.58
N ASN A 185 12.53 10.98 12.95
CA ASN A 185 12.54 11.26 11.51
C ASN A 185 12.37 10.02 10.62
N VAL A 186 11.53 9.06 11.03
CA VAL A 186 11.11 7.97 10.15
C VAL A 186 10.29 8.60 9.03
N PRO A 187 10.73 8.53 7.76
CA PRO A 187 9.92 9.00 6.64
C PRO A 187 8.77 8.00 6.43
N TYR A 188 7.57 8.55 6.25
CA TYR A 188 6.36 7.77 6.04
C TYR A 188 5.38 8.54 5.16
N TRP A 189 4.40 7.83 4.64
CA TRP A 189 3.17 8.43 4.15
C TRP A 189 1.96 7.66 4.67
N VAL A 190 0.82 8.37 4.77
CA VAL A 190 -0.48 7.76 5.07
C VAL A 190 -1.39 7.95 3.86
N LYS A 191 -2.02 6.87 3.41
CA LYS A 191 -3.10 6.86 2.41
C LYS A 191 -4.40 6.50 3.10
N GLU A 192 -5.47 7.20 2.77
CA GLU A 192 -6.79 7.02 3.36
C GLU A 192 -7.78 6.61 2.28
N GLU A 193 -8.71 5.72 2.63
CA GLU A 193 -9.75 5.19 1.76
C GLU A 193 -11.05 4.98 2.55
N THR A 194 -12.18 5.09 1.86
CA THR A 194 -13.52 4.82 2.42
C THR A 194 -14.13 3.64 1.66
N PRO A 195 -14.84 2.71 2.33
CA PRO A 195 -15.36 1.53 1.64
C PRO A 195 -16.34 1.85 0.51
N ALA A 196 -16.11 1.21 -0.64
CA ALA A 196 -17.09 1.13 -1.69
C ALA A 196 -18.23 0.16 -1.30
N GLN A 197 -19.39 0.32 -1.95
CA GLN A 197 -20.45 -0.68 -1.87
C GLN A 197 -20.07 -1.86 -2.78
N GLN A 198 -20.07 -3.08 -2.25
CA GLN A 198 -19.88 -4.25 -3.09
C GLN A 198 -21.05 -4.33 -4.08
N GLN A 199 -20.77 -4.10 -5.36
CA GLN A 199 -21.78 -4.30 -6.39
C GLN A 199 -21.98 -5.81 -6.49
N SER A 200 -23.09 -6.30 -5.97
CA SER A 200 -23.50 -7.69 -6.09
C SER A 200 -23.44 -8.07 -7.57
N ARG A 201 -22.42 -8.85 -7.95
CA ARG A 201 -22.30 -9.44 -9.28
C ARG A 201 -23.48 -10.41 -9.42
N GLN A 202 -24.53 -9.96 -10.12
CA GLN A 202 -25.66 -10.79 -10.54
C GLN A 202 -25.22 -11.83 -11.57
#